data_AF-A0A1F6NLX9-F1
#
_entry.id   AF-A0A1F6NLX9-F1
#
_cell.length_a   1.000
_cell.length_b   1.000
_cell.length_c   1.000
_cell.angle_alpha   90.00
_cell.angle_beta   90.00
_cell.angle_gamma   90.00
#
_symmetry.space_group_name_H-M   'P 1'
#
loop_
_entity.id
_entity.type
_entity.pdbx_description
1 polymer ?
#
loop_
_entity_poly.entity_id
_entity_poly.type
_entity_poly.pdbx_seq_one_letter_code
_entity_poly.pdbx_strand_id
1 'polypeptide(L)'
;MKKPLPFILVLLVILLSATYLLWPKYVSHDKQTNTIEKPAVVDFFACGDYCPGPPEQYTVKVYQDVTDETQCKDLGGTPANFQGWTKVHYCLAE
;
A
#
# COMPACT_ATOMS: atom_id res chain seq x y z
N MET A 1 44.66 -34.85 -40.96
CA MET A 1 44.23 -33.74 -40.08
C MET A 1 42.71 -33.64 -40.13
N LYS A 2 41.99 -34.32 -39.23
CA LYS A 2 40.51 -34.28 -39.16
C LYS A 2 40.13 -33.11 -38.27
N LYS A 3 39.50 -32.08 -38.84
CA LYS A 3 39.11 -30.84 -38.14
C LYS A 3 38.09 -31.17 -37.04
N PRO A 4 38.29 -30.76 -35.78
CA PRO A 4 37.33 -30.98 -34.68
C PRO A 4 36.15 -29.98 -34.75
N LEU A 5 35.74 -29.61 -35.97
CA LEU A 5 34.67 -28.66 -36.24
C LEU A 5 33.33 -29.03 -35.56
N PRO A 6 32.88 -30.31 -35.54
CA PRO A 6 31.60 -30.63 -34.92
C PRO A 6 31.67 -30.55 -33.39
N PHE A 7 32.84 -30.82 -32.79
CA PHE A 7 33.00 -30.82 -31.34
C PHE A 7 32.94 -29.39 -30.77
N ILE A 8 33.52 -28.43 -31.50
CA ILE A 8 33.52 -27.01 -31.13
C ILE A 8 32.09 -26.43 -31.17
N LEU A 9 31.32 -26.80 -32.19
CA LEU A 9 29.92 -26.36 -32.34
C LEU A 9 29.03 -26.85 -31.18
N VAL A 10 29.17 -28.12 -30.78
CA VAL A 10 28.41 -28.67 -29.65
C VAL A 10 28.78 -27.96 -28.35
N LEU A 11 30.07 -27.68 -28.14
CA LEU A 11 30.55 -27.00 -26.93
C LEU A 11 30.05 -25.56 -26.83
N LEU A 12 29.94 -24.85 -27.96
CA LEU A 12 29.36 -23.50 -28.02
C LEU A 12 27.86 -23.47 -27.68
N VAL A 13 27.09 -24.45 -28.16
CA VAL A 13 25.65 -24.54 -27.87
C VAL A 13 25.41 -24.79 -26.38
N ILE A 14 26.24 -25.64 -25.75
CA ILE A 14 26.14 -25.93 -24.31
C ILE A 14 26.45 -24.67 -23.49
N LEU A 15 27.53 -23.95 -23.82
CA LEU A 15 27.89 -22.70 -23.13
C LEU A 15 26.82 -21.62 -23.25
N LEU A 16 26.21 -21.47 -24.43
CA LEU A 16 25.10 -20.53 -24.65
C LEU A 16 23.86 -20.93 -23.83
N SER A 17 23.51 -22.21 -23.74
CA SER A 17 22.35 -22.64 -22.94
C SER A 17 22.57 -22.43 -21.43
N ALA A 18 23.78 -22.64 -20.93
CA ALA A 18 24.12 -22.45 -19.51
C ALA A 18 24.07 -20.97 -19.10
N THR A 19 24.47 -20.04 -19.97
CA THR A 19 24.36 -18.60 -19.68
C THR A 19 22.92 -18.10 -19.65
N TYR A 20 22.02 -18.69 -20.45
CA TYR A 20 20.57 -18.42 -20.38
C TYR A 20 19.95 -18.87 -19.05
N LEU A 21 20.38 -20.00 -18.49
CA LEU A 21 19.89 -20.51 -17.20
C LEU A 21 20.44 -19.73 -15.99
N LEU A 22 21.57 -19.05 -16.16
CA LEU A 22 22.20 -18.21 -15.14
C LEU A 22 21.76 -16.75 -15.21
N TRP A 23 20.90 -16.36 -16.15
CA TRP A 23 20.33 -15.01 -16.14
C TRP A 23 19.47 -14.89 -14.88
N PRO A 24 19.91 -14.15 -13.85
CA PRO A 24 19.04 -13.91 -12.72
C PRO A 24 17.87 -13.14 -13.31
N LYS A 25 16.65 -13.55 -12.97
CA LYS A 25 15.49 -12.69 -13.06
C LYS A 25 15.78 -11.46 -12.19
N TYR A 26 16.50 -10.49 -12.74
CA TYR A 26 16.68 -9.18 -12.16
C TYR A 26 15.35 -8.46 -12.39
N VAL A 27 14.34 -8.92 -11.64
CA VAL A 27 13.11 -8.19 -11.44
C VAL A 27 13.55 -6.98 -10.64
N SER A 28 13.77 -5.88 -11.35
CA SER A 28 13.82 -4.57 -10.75
C SER A 28 12.45 -4.39 -10.10
N HIS A 29 12.36 -4.67 -8.79
CA HIS A 29 11.32 -4.09 -7.97
C HIS A 29 11.65 -2.60 -7.95
N ASP A 30 11.26 -1.89 -9.02
CA ASP A 30 11.06 -0.47 -8.90
C ASP A 30 10.21 -0.29 -7.66
N LYS A 31 10.78 0.42 -6.68
CA LYS A 31 10.00 1.00 -5.60
C LYS A 31 8.97 1.87 -6.30
N GLN A 32 7.84 1.27 -6.64
CA GLN A 32 6.62 2.00 -6.89
C GLN A 32 6.31 2.61 -5.55
N THR A 33 6.84 3.82 -5.35
CA THR A 33 6.33 4.76 -4.36
C THR A 33 4.89 4.97 -4.78
N ASN A 34 4.02 4.03 -4.38
CA ASN A 34 2.59 4.22 -4.37
C ASN A 34 2.43 5.37 -3.38
N THR A 35 2.47 6.58 -3.90
CA THR A 35 1.98 7.75 -3.21
C THR A 35 0.51 7.44 -3.02
N ILE A 36 0.17 6.85 -1.86
CA ILE A 36 -1.22 6.59 -1.51
C ILE A 36 -1.89 7.96 -1.56
N GLU A 37 -2.74 8.17 -2.56
CA GLU A 37 -3.47 9.42 -2.70
C GLU A 37 -4.38 9.54 -1.47
N LYS A 38 -4.07 10.51 -0.61
CA LYS A 38 -4.82 10.70 0.63
C LYS A 38 -6.21 11.24 0.29
N PRO A 39 -7.29 10.68 0.88
CA PRO A 39 -8.64 11.23 0.75
C PRO A 39 -8.72 12.67 1.24
N ALA A 40 -9.77 13.38 0.84
CA ALA A 40 -10.05 14.72 1.32
C ALA A 40 -10.21 14.72 2.85
N VAL A 41 -9.71 15.77 3.50
CA VAL A 41 -9.89 15.98 4.94
C VAL A 41 -11.10 16.88 5.17
N VAL A 42 -12.07 16.39 5.95
CA VAL A 42 -13.34 17.09 6.20
C VAL A 42 -13.58 17.29 7.69
N ASP A 43 -14.37 18.30 8.03
CA ASP A 43 -14.90 18.45 9.39
C ASP A 43 -15.95 17.38 9.67
N PHE A 44 -15.81 16.73 10.81
CA PHE A 44 -16.71 15.68 11.26
C PHE A 44 -17.08 15.88 12.72
N PHE A 45 -18.38 15.84 13.01
CA PHE A 45 -18.89 15.99 14.36
C PHE A 45 -18.85 14.62 15.07
N ALA A 46 -17.81 14.40 15.89
CA ALA A 46 -17.54 13.15 16.58
C ALA A 46 -18.25 13.06 17.94
N CYS A 47 -19.58 13.20 17.92
CA CYS A 47 -20.38 12.99 19.11
C CYS A 47 -21.75 12.37 18.78
N GLY A 48 -22.25 11.56 19.71
CA GLY A 48 -23.52 10.83 19.58
C GLY A 48 -24.72 11.59 20.17
N ASP A 49 -25.46 10.94 21.05
CA ASP A 49 -26.80 11.39 21.49
C ASP A 49 -26.80 12.54 22.48
N TYR A 50 -25.74 12.65 23.29
CA TYR A 50 -25.62 13.69 24.31
C TYR A 50 -24.19 14.25 24.33
N CYS A 51 -24.07 15.49 23.88
CA CYS A 51 -22.80 16.22 23.70
C CYS A 51 -22.81 17.46 24.59
N PRO A 52 -22.40 17.35 25.87
CA PRO A 52 -22.43 18.48 26.78
C PRO A 52 -21.43 19.55 26.34
N GLY A 53 -21.89 20.78 26.16
CA GLY A 53 -21.04 21.90 25.76
C GLY A 53 -21.15 22.26 24.28
N PRO A 54 -20.29 23.17 23.80
CA PRO A 54 -20.39 23.74 22.48
C PRO A 54 -19.89 22.76 21.39
N PRO A 55 -20.48 22.76 20.18
CA PRO A 55 -20.20 21.76 19.14
C PRO A 55 -18.73 21.68 18.70
N GLU A 56 -17.99 22.78 18.78
CA GLU A 56 -16.60 22.89 18.34
C GLU A 56 -15.66 21.96 19.13
N GLN A 57 -16.05 21.53 20.34
CA GLN A 57 -15.28 20.56 21.14
C GLN A 57 -15.33 19.14 20.57
N TYR A 58 -16.28 18.87 19.69
CA TYR A 58 -16.53 17.56 19.10
C TYR A 58 -16.24 17.52 17.61
N THR A 59 -16.00 18.67 16.97
CA THR A 59 -15.61 18.74 15.57
C THR A 59 -14.14 18.34 15.42
N VAL A 60 -13.89 17.26 14.69
CA VAL A 60 -12.56 16.74 14.39
C VAL A 60 -12.34 16.68 12.88
N LYS A 61 -11.08 16.67 12.47
CA LYS A 61 -10.70 16.47 11.05
C LYS A 61 -10.54 14.98 10.78
N VAL A 62 -11.20 14.49 9.73
CA VAL A 62 -11.17 13.07 9.34
C VAL A 62 -10.90 12.91 7.85
N TYR A 63 -10.32 11.77 7.47
CA TYR A 63 -10.31 11.37 6.06
C TYR A 63 -11.72 10.98 5.62
N GLN A 64 -12.20 11.60 4.55
CA GLN A 64 -13.53 11.38 4.01
C GLN A 64 -13.72 9.93 3.57
N ASP A 65 -14.86 9.34 3.95
CA ASP A 65 -15.29 7.97 3.59
C ASP A 65 -14.35 6.83 4.02
N VAL A 66 -13.44 7.07 4.99
CA VAL A 66 -12.55 6.04 5.55
C VAL A 66 -13.09 5.52 6.89
N THR A 67 -13.68 4.33 6.85
CA THR A 67 -14.21 3.64 8.05
C THR A 67 -13.46 2.36 8.41
N ASP A 68 -12.62 1.84 7.50
CA ASP A 68 -11.80 0.65 7.75
C ASP A 68 -10.53 0.99 8.55
N GLU A 69 -10.23 0.18 9.55
CA GLU A 69 -9.08 0.41 10.45
C GLU A 69 -7.74 0.25 9.73
N THR A 70 -7.64 -0.71 8.80
CA THR A 70 -6.40 -0.99 8.08
C THR A 70 -6.12 0.14 7.09
N GLN A 71 -7.12 0.54 6.31
CA GLN A 71 -7.04 1.67 5.41
C GLN A 71 -6.67 2.96 6.16
N CYS A 72 -7.23 3.17 7.34
CA CYS A 72 -6.91 4.33 8.17
C CYS A 72 -5.42 4.37 8.56
N LYS A 73 -4.87 3.22 8.97
CA LYS A 73 -3.44 3.09 9.33
C LYS A 73 -2.54 3.28 8.11
N ASP A 74 -2.91 2.73 6.96
CA ASP A 74 -2.15 2.87 5.71
C ASP A 74 -2.06 4.34 5.25
N LEU A 75 -3.07 5.15 5.55
CA LEU A 75 -3.10 6.59 5.31
C LEU A 75 -2.32 7.42 6.34
N GLY A 76 -1.81 6.78 7.39
CA GLY A 76 -1.18 7.44 8.54
C GLY A 76 -2.18 8.20 9.43
N GLY A 77 -3.45 7.79 9.43
CA GLY A 77 -4.47 8.33 10.33
C GLY A 77 -4.60 7.52 11.63
N THR A 78 -5.43 8.02 12.54
CA THR A 78 -5.75 7.32 13.79
C THR A 78 -7.19 6.79 13.76
N PRO A 79 -7.40 5.46 13.84
CA PRO A 79 -8.74 4.88 13.91
C PRO A 79 -9.44 5.30 15.21
N ALA A 80 -10.66 5.81 15.08
CA ALA A 80 -11.46 6.26 16.21
C ALA A 80 -12.92 5.83 16.05
N ASN A 81 -13.65 5.87 17.15
CA ASN A 81 -15.07 5.59 17.16
C ASN A 81 -15.76 6.30 18.32
N PHE A 82 -17.04 6.60 18.14
CA PHE A 82 -17.93 6.97 19.23
C PHE A 82 -19.16 6.06 19.21
N GLN A 83 -19.80 5.96 20.38
CA GLN A 83 -21.00 5.15 20.57
C GLN A 83 -22.20 6.07 20.84
N GLY A 84 -23.18 6.04 19.94
CA GLY A 84 -24.54 6.54 20.17
C GLY A 84 -25.53 5.38 20.03
N TRP A 85 -26.67 5.60 19.36
CA TRP A 85 -27.56 4.51 18.90
C TRP A 85 -26.85 3.41 18.12
N THR A 86 -25.80 3.79 17.38
CA THR A 86 -24.89 2.86 16.71
C THR A 86 -23.44 3.23 17.00
N LYS A 87 -22.54 2.28 16.77
CA LYS A 87 -21.10 2.52 16.80
C LYS A 87 -20.68 3.12 15.46
N VAL A 88 -20.08 4.31 15.48
CA VAL A 88 -19.58 4.97 14.27
C VAL A 88 -18.07 4.89 14.26
N HIS A 89 -17.50 4.28 13.21
CA HIS A 89 -16.07 4.22 12.98
C HIS A 89 -15.64 5.32 12.01
N TYR A 90 -14.53 6.00 12.30
CA TYR A 90 -13.98 7.06 11.46
C TYR A 90 -12.45 7.12 11.60
N CYS A 91 -11.79 7.74 10.63
CA CYS A 91 -10.34 7.88 10.61
C CYS A 91 -9.91 9.33 10.85
N LEU A 92 -9.30 9.62 11.99
CA LEU A 92 -8.74 10.93 12.29
C LEU A 92 -7.57 11.24 11.33
N ALA A 93 -7.61 12.43 10.73
CA ALA A 93 -6.51 12.93 9.90
C ALA A 93 -5.47 13.62 10.79
N GLU A 94 -4.20 13.23 10.66
CA GLU A 94 -3.03 13.94 11.24
C GLU A 94 -2.66 15.20 10.44
#